data_AF-A0A850GYU8-F1
#
_entry.id   AF-A0A850GYU8-F1
#
_cell.length_a   1.000
_cell.length_b   1.000
_cell.length_c   1.000
_cell.angle_alpha   90.00
_cell.angle_beta   90.00
_cell.angle_gamma   90.00
#
_symmetry.space_group_name_H-M   'P 1'
#
loop_
_entity.id
_entity.type
_entity.pdbx_description
1 polymer ?
#
loop_
_entity_poly.entity_id
_entity_poly.type
_entity_poly.pdbx_seq_one_letter_code
_entity_poly.pdbx_strand_id
1 'polypeptide(L)' 'MAEPTEPSGRDDRPVFLLGLMGAGKSSVGRALAARRGAVFIDLDQRVEAIFG' A
#
# COMPACT_ATOMS: atom_id res chain seq x y z
N MET A 1 -8.99 -30.71 15.51
CA MET A 1 -9.16 -30.23 14.12
C MET A 1 -9.60 -28.78 14.23
N ALA A 2 -8.68 -27.82 14.08
CA ALA A 2 -9.02 -26.40 14.20
C ALA A 2 -9.67 -25.95 12.88
N GLU A 3 -10.85 -25.35 12.94
CA GLU A 3 -11.45 -24.69 11.77
C GLU A 3 -10.50 -23.61 11.26
N PRO A 4 -10.34 -23.44 9.93
CA PRO A 4 -9.73 -22.25 9.38
C PRO A 4 -10.57 -21.06 9.81
N THR A 5 -10.04 -20.20 10.68
CA THR A 5 -10.66 -18.91 10.98
C THR A 5 -10.68 -18.12 9.68
N GLU A 6 -11.83 -18.09 9.02
CA GLU A 6 -12.14 -17.18 7.91
C GLU A 6 -11.61 -15.78 8.29
N PRO A 7 -10.76 -15.12 7.47
CA PRO A 7 -10.31 -13.77 7.79
C PRO A 7 -11.52 -12.81 7.69
N SER A 8 -12.24 -12.69 8.80
CA SER A 8 -13.35 -11.77 8.99
C SER A 8 -12.80 -10.39 9.35
N GLY A 9 -12.59 -9.54 8.35
CA GLY A 9 -12.21 -8.14 8.55
C GLY A 9 -11.41 -7.56 7.38
N ARG A 10 -11.63 -6.29 7.08
CA ARG A 10 -10.79 -5.54 6.14
C ARG A 10 -9.36 -5.55 6.71
N ASP A 11 -8.40 -6.06 5.94
CA ASP A 11 -6.99 -6.08 6.35
C ASP A 11 -6.43 -4.66 6.27
N ASP A 12 -6.44 -3.96 7.41
CA ASP A 12 -6.01 -2.57 7.55
C ASP A 12 -4.49 -2.42 7.71
N ARG A 13 -3.71 -3.51 7.55
CA ARG A 13 -2.25 -3.42 7.62
C ARG A 13 -1.70 -2.57 6.47
N PRO A 14 -0.74 -1.67 6.76
CA PRO A 14 -0.11 -0.86 5.72
C PRO A 14 0.65 -1.74 4.73
N VAL A 15 0.69 -1.32 3.47
CA VAL A 15 1.42 -1.98 2.40
C VAL A 15 2.50 -1.05 1.88
N PHE A 16 3.73 -1.54 1.86
CA PHE A 16 4.88 -0.83 1.31
C PHE A 16 5.26 -1.44 -0.04
N LEU A 17 5.35 -0.61 -1.07
CA LEU A 17 5.75 -1.03 -2.40
C LEU A 17 7.23 -0.71 -2.61
N LEU A 18 8.04 -1.75 -2.77
CA LEU A 18 9.48 -1.65 -3.01
C LEU A 18 9.80 -2.03 -4.46
N GLY A 19 10.93 -1.54 -4.98
CA GLY A 19 11.41 -1.87 -6.32
C GLY A 19 12.09 -0.69 -7.03
N LEU A 20 12.67 -0.96 -8.19
CA LEU A 20 13.41 0.03 -8.99
C LEU A 20 12.53 1.18 -9.50
N MET A 21 13.15 2.29 -9.90
CA MET A 21 12.48 3.38 -10.61
C MET A 21 11.88 2.83 -11.92
N GLY A 22 10.65 3.25 -12.27
CA GLY A 22 9.96 2.77 -13.46
C GLY A 22 9.29 1.40 -13.35
N ALA A 23 9.45 0.65 -12.24
CA ALA A 23 8.82 -0.65 -12.03
C ALA A 23 7.28 -0.63 -11.87
N GLY A 24 6.64 0.54 -12.01
CA GLY A 24 5.18 0.67 -11.92
C GLY A 24 4.59 0.75 -10.51
N LYS A 25 5.43 0.95 -9.47
CA LYS A 25 5.00 1.02 -8.05
C LYS A 25 3.86 2.01 -7.82
N SER A 26 3.95 3.23 -8.36
CA SER A 26 2.92 4.25 -8.19
C SER A 26 1.60 3.87 -8.89
N SER A 27 1.68 3.25 -10.08
CA SER A 27 0.50 2.76 -10.79
C SER A 27 -0.21 1.64 -10.03
N VAL A 28 0.54 0.64 -9.58
CA VAL A 28 0.01 -0.49 -8.79
C VAL A 28 -0.53 0.00 -7.44
N GLY A 29 0.20 0.90 -6.75
CA GLY A 29 -0.20 1.43 -5.45
C GLY A 29 -1.51 2.21 -5.50
N ARG A 30 -1.72 3.06 -6.51
CA ARG A 30 -2.99 3.77 -6.70
C ARG A 30 -4.15 2.80 -6.97
N ALA A 31 -3.92 1.80 -7.83
CA ALA A 31 -4.94 0.79 -8.13
C ALA A 31 -5.28 -0.07 -6.89
N LEU A 32 -4.27 -0.46 -6.11
CA LEU A 32 -4.45 -1.21 -4.87
C LEU A 32 -5.18 -0.37 -3.81
N ALA A 33 -4.80 0.89 -3.63
CA ALA A 33 -5.44 1.80 -2.70
C ALA A 33 -6.94 1.99 -3.04
N ALA A 34 -7.27 2.19 -4.32
CA ALA A 34 -8.66 2.27 -4.78
C ALA A 34 -9.46 0.99 -4.46
N ARG A 35 -8.89 -0.19 -4.73
CA ARG A 35 -9.53 -1.49 -4.44
C ARG A 35 -9.70 -1.74 -2.95
N ARG A 36 -8.75 -1.28 -2.13
CA ARG A 36 -8.80 -1.41 -0.67
C ARG A 36 -9.59 -0.29 0.01
N GLY A 37 -9.96 0.77 -0.69
CA GLY A 37 -10.46 2.03 -0.12
C GLY A 37 -9.49 2.62 0.91
N ALA A 38 -8.19 2.52 0.61
CA ALA A 38 -7.09 3.08 1.38
C ALA A 38 -6.56 4.35 0.70
N VAL A 39 -5.69 5.08 1.40
CA VAL A 39 -4.97 6.23 0.84
C VAL A 39 -3.66 5.77 0.25
N PHE A 40 -3.33 6.23 -0.96
CA PHE A 40 -2.00 6.09 -1.53
C PHE A 40 -1.09 7.24 -1.06
N ILE A 41 0.07 6.93 -0.51
CA ILE A 41 1.08 7.90 -0.09
C ILE A 41 2.34 7.68 -0.95
N ASP A 42 2.78 8.73 -1.63
CA ASP A 42 4.08 8.76 -2.29
C ASP A 42 5.14 9.16 -1.26
N LEU A 43 5.98 8.19 -0.88
CA LEU A 43 6.95 8.40 0.20
C LEU A 43 8.07 9.36 -0.23
N ASP A 44 8.47 9.33 -1.51
CA ASP A 44 9.53 10.21 -2.01
C ASP A 44 9.07 11.67 -1.91
N GLN A 45 7.83 11.96 -2.32
CA GLN A 45 7.23 13.30 -2.16
C GLN A 45 7.09 13.71 -0.69
N ARG A 46 6.74 12.77 0.19
CA ARG A 46 6.55 13.05 1.62
C ARG A 46 7.87 13.36 2.32
N VAL A 47 8.93 12.65 1.96
CA VAL A 47 10.28 12.87 2.49
C VAL A 47 10.81 14.22 2.01
N GLU A 48 10.70 14.52 0.71
CA GLU A 48 11.11 15.81 0.15
C GLU A 48 10.38 16.98 0.84
N ALA A 49 9.08 16.86 1.09
CA ALA A 49 8.31 17.91 1.75
C ALA A 49 8.70 18.17 3.23
N ILE A 50 9.37 17.21 3.89
CA ILE A 50 9.77 17.33 5.31
C ILE A 50 11.25 17.73 5.44
N PHE A 51 12.11 17.24 4.53
CA PHE A 51 13.56 17.33 4.66
C PHE A 51 14.27 18.02 3.49
N GLY A 52 13.54 18.38 2.43
CA GLY A 52 14.04 19.17 1.29
C GLY A 52 14.10 20.66 1.58
#